data_AF-A5Z2S2-F1
#
_entry.id   AF-A5Z2S2-F1
#
_cell.length_a   1.000
_cell.length_b   1.000
_cell.length_c   1.000
_cell.angle_alpha   90.00
_cell.angle_beta   90.00
_cell.angle_gamma   90.00
#
_symmetry.space_group_name_H-M   'P 1'
#
loop_
_entity.id
_entity.type
_entity.pdbx_description
1 polymer ?
#
loop_
_entity_poly.entity_id
_entity_poly.type
_entity_poly.pdbx_seq_one_letter_code
_entity_poly.pdbx_strand_id
1 'polypeptide(L)'
;MSRISRISILFISTFASLVGFSIPFSDFRLPENTVVCSILQDTKCEWKQNWKNAEGVRRELDAGKPPIQLFYFCKENRTETCGIWLDENEKPIEDAPTTDRLSGEAFIIEKMGLHVLGDYMKFPEEKGDKKLIIE
;
A
#
# COMPACT_ATOMS: atom_id res chain seq x y z
N MET A 1 -16.59 -49.59 -59.31
CA MET A 1 -15.37 -49.63 -58.46
C MET A 1 -15.38 -48.39 -57.59
N SER A 2 -15.69 -48.51 -56.29
CA SER A 2 -14.71 -48.57 -55.19
C SER A 2 -13.97 -47.23 -54.99
N ARG A 3 -13.98 -46.51 -53.86
CA ARG A 3 -14.37 -46.81 -52.47
C ARG A 3 -14.66 -45.50 -51.73
N ILE A 4 -15.77 -45.49 -51.00
CA ILE A 4 -16.06 -44.58 -49.88
C ILE A 4 -15.07 -44.90 -48.75
N SER A 5 -14.31 -43.92 -48.26
CA SER A 5 -13.54 -44.06 -47.02
C SER A 5 -14.02 -43.03 -46.00
N ARG A 6 -14.55 -43.58 -44.91
CA ARG A 6 -15.14 -42.92 -43.76
C ARG A 6 -14.05 -42.17 -42.99
N ILE A 7 -14.26 -40.88 -42.72
CA ILE A 7 -13.60 -40.18 -41.61
C ILE A 7 -14.72 -39.61 -40.74
N SER A 8 -14.94 -40.32 -39.64
CA SER A 8 -15.81 -39.98 -38.54
C SER A 8 -15.26 -38.75 -37.84
N ILE A 9 -15.92 -37.59 -37.98
CA ILE A 9 -15.72 -36.46 -37.07
C ILE A 9 -16.98 -36.37 -36.21
N LEU A 10 -16.88 -37.02 -35.06
CA LEU A 10 -17.76 -36.84 -33.92
C LEU A 10 -17.71 -35.36 -33.51
N PHE A 11 -18.74 -34.60 -33.90
CA PHE A 11 -19.04 -33.30 -33.30
C PHE A 11 -19.63 -33.57 -31.90
N ILE A 12 -18.75 -33.62 -30.91
CA ILE A 12 -19.12 -33.71 -29.50
C ILE A 12 -19.64 -32.34 -29.06
N SER A 13 -20.94 -32.31 -28.81
CA SER A 13 -21.67 -31.22 -28.18
C SER A 13 -21.28 -31.11 -26.70
N THR A 14 -20.38 -30.20 -26.36
CA THR A 14 -20.13 -29.82 -24.96
C THR A 14 -20.91 -28.56 -24.61
N PHE A 15 -22.04 -28.81 -23.94
CA PHE A 15 -22.69 -27.96 -22.94
C PHE A 15 -21.73 -26.96 -22.29
N ALA A 16 -21.84 -25.68 -22.66
CA ALA A 16 -21.27 -24.58 -21.89
C ALA A 16 -22.26 -24.23 -20.77
N SER A 17 -22.16 -24.97 -19.67
CA SER A 17 -22.89 -24.69 -18.45
C SER A 17 -22.48 -23.32 -17.90
N LEU A 18 -23.44 -22.39 -17.89
CA LEU A 18 -23.41 -21.17 -17.09
C LEU A 18 -23.19 -21.53 -15.62
N VAL A 19 -21.94 -21.44 -15.15
CA VAL A 19 -21.65 -21.42 -13.72
C VAL A 19 -21.52 -19.95 -13.34
N GLY A 20 -22.65 -19.36 -12.96
CA GLY A 20 -22.67 -18.06 -12.29
C GLY A 20 -21.99 -18.21 -10.94
N PHE A 21 -20.68 -17.99 -10.89
CA PHE A 21 -19.97 -17.74 -9.65
C PHE A 21 -20.34 -16.33 -9.18
N SER A 22 -21.42 -16.23 -8.41
CA SER A 22 -21.54 -15.18 -7.41
C SER A 22 -20.45 -15.42 -6.38
N ILE A 23 -19.26 -14.85 -6.62
CA ILE A 23 -18.24 -14.73 -5.58
C ILE A 23 -18.92 -13.92 -4.47
N PRO A 24 -19.12 -14.49 -3.26
CA PRO A 24 -19.48 -13.65 -2.15
C PRO A 24 -18.34 -12.65 -2.01
N PHE A 25 -18.62 -11.37 -2.26
CA PHE A 25 -17.79 -10.31 -1.70
C PHE A 25 -17.90 -10.51 -0.19
N SER A 26 -16.99 -11.32 0.36
CA SER A 26 -16.72 -11.35 1.77
C SER A 26 -16.52 -9.90 2.16
N ASP A 27 -17.34 -9.39 3.09
CA ASP A 27 -17.13 -8.13 3.76
C ASP A 27 -15.65 -8.07 4.16
N PHE A 28 -14.82 -7.43 3.35
CA PHE A 28 -13.43 -7.18 3.67
C PHE A 28 -13.48 -6.09 4.73
N ARG A 29 -13.71 -6.53 5.97
CA ARG A 29 -13.68 -5.66 7.13
C ARG A 29 -12.24 -5.28 7.32
N LEU A 30 -11.91 -4.06 6.92
CA LEU A 30 -10.66 -3.43 7.31
C LEU A 30 -10.53 -3.53 8.84
N PRO A 31 -9.33 -3.85 9.37
CA PRO A 31 -9.10 -3.86 10.81
C PRO A 31 -9.55 -2.52 11.42
N GLU A 32 -10.13 -2.53 12.62
CA GLU A 32 -10.82 -1.40 13.25
C GLU A 32 -10.00 -0.10 13.39
N ASN A 33 -8.69 -0.15 13.13
CA ASN A 33 -7.77 1.00 13.16
C ASN A 33 -7.02 1.21 11.83
N THR A 34 -7.64 0.92 10.69
CA THR A 34 -6.99 1.07 9.38
C THR A 34 -7.56 2.27 8.62
N VAL A 35 -6.67 3.10 8.10
CA VAL A 35 -6.96 4.17 7.13
C VAL A 35 -6.47 3.68 5.78
N VAL A 36 -7.26 3.84 4.73
CA VAL A 36 -6.88 3.47 3.36
C VAL A 36 -6.88 4.72 2.50
N CYS A 37 -5.82 4.92 1.73
CA CYS A 37 -5.70 5.96 0.73
C CYS A 37 -5.46 5.31 -0.63
N SER A 38 -6.35 5.54 -1.60
CA SER A 38 -6.16 4.97 -2.94
C SER A 38 -5.39 5.91 -3.86
N ILE A 39 -4.35 5.39 -4.52
CA ILE A 39 -3.58 6.14 -5.52
C ILE A 39 -4.40 6.51 -6.76
N LEU A 40 -5.52 5.81 -7.00
CA LEU A 40 -6.40 6.06 -8.14
C LEU A 40 -7.34 7.24 -7.91
N GLN A 41 -7.60 7.59 -6.65
CA GLN A 41 -8.59 8.60 -6.28
C GLN A 41 -7.95 9.93 -5.92
N ASP A 42 -6.79 9.89 -5.26
CA ASP A 42 -6.13 11.07 -4.72
C ASP A 42 -4.65 11.13 -5.13
N THR A 43 -4.13 12.36 -5.25
CA THR A 43 -2.67 12.59 -5.39
C THR A 43 -2.00 12.90 -4.06
N LYS A 44 -2.80 13.02 -2.99
CA LYS A 44 -2.41 13.37 -1.63
C LYS A 44 -3.19 12.51 -0.63
N CYS A 45 -2.50 11.92 0.34
CA CYS A 45 -3.13 11.26 1.48
C CYS A 45 -2.88 12.07 2.75
N GLU A 46 -3.95 12.30 3.53
CA GLU A 46 -3.87 12.90 4.87
C GLU A 46 -4.17 11.85 5.94
N TRP A 47 -3.14 11.45 6.66
CA TRP A 47 -3.27 10.46 7.71
C TRP A 47 -3.32 11.11 9.09
N LYS A 48 -4.52 11.17 9.66
CA LYS A 48 -4.82 11.84 10.94
C LYS A 48 -4.84 10.86 12.11
N GLN A 49 -4.00 11.11 13.10
CA GLN A 49 -3.96 10.38 14.38
C GLN A 49 -3.23 11.18 15.47
N ASN A 50 -3.12 10.59 16.67
CA ASN A 50 -2.38 11.19 17.77
C ASN A 50 -0.87 10.97 17.65
N TRP A 51 -0.14 12.04 17.31
CA TRP A 51 1.31 12.02 17.10
C TRP A 51 2.16 12.43 18.32
N LYS A 52 1.57 12.66 19.50
CA LYS A 52 2.27 13.24 20.66
C LYS A 52 3.55 12.46 21.05
N ASN A 53 3.49 11.13 21.04
CA ASN A 53 4.61 10.25 21.40
C ASN A 53 5.38 9.71 20.19
N ALA A 54 5.00 10.08 18.98
CA ALA A 54 5.64 9.58 17.78
C ALA A 54 7.00 10.25 17.57
N GLU A 55 8.04 9.47 17.34
CA GLU A 55 9.28 9.94 16.74
C GLU A 55 9.13 10.17 15.24
N GLY A 56 8.23 9.43 14.60
CA GLY A 56 8.10 9.46 13.15
C GLY A 56 7.10 8.44 12.58
N VAL A 57 7.37 8.02 11.35
CA VAL A 57 6.61 7.05 10.58
C VAL A 57 7.55 5.95 10.09
N ARG A 58 7.16 4.70 10.27
CA ARG A 58 7.76 3.54 9.59
C ARG A 58 6.86 3.16 8.42
N ARG A 59 7.45 2.84 7.28
CA ARG A 59 6.72 2.20 6.18
C ARG A 59 7.38 0.93 5.71
N GLU A 60 6.56 0.05 5.17
CA GLU A 60 6.94 -1.18 4.49
C GLU A 60 6.33 -1.16 3.09
N LEU A 61 7.17 -0.98 2.08
CA LEU A 61 6.78 -0.77 0.70
C LEU A 61 6.67 -2.09 -0.05
N ASP A 62 5.65 -2.21 -0.92
CA ASP A 62 5.43 -3.41 -1.72
C ASP A 62 6.46 -3.57 -2.85
N ALA A 63 6.89 -2.45 -3.43
CA ALA A 63 7.82 -2.41 -4.58
C ALA A 63 9.03 -1.49 -4.38
N GLY A 64 9.05 -0.71 -3.29
CA GLY A 64 10.11 0.25 -3.01
C GLY A 64 11.38 -0.42 -2.48
N LYS A 65 12.54 0.16 -2.80
CA LYS A 65 13.84 -0.24 -2.27
C LYS A 65 14.45 0.91 -1.46
N PRO A 66 14.92 0.68 -0.22
CA PRO A 66 14.69 -0.52 0.59
C PRO A 66 13.19 -0.69 0.95
N PRO A 67 12.73 -1.91 1.26
CA PRO A 67 11.33 -2.16 1.57
C PRO A 67 10.92 -1.45 2.88
N ILE A 68 11.79 -1.46 3.88
CA ILE A 68 11.55 -0.80 5.15
C ILE A 68 12.22 0.57 5.13
N GLN A 69 11.46 1.60 5.48
CA GLN A 69 11.94 2.98 5.53
C GLN A 69 11.38 3.72 6.74
N LEU A 70 12.16 4.65 7.27
CA LEU A 70 11.86 5.44 8.46
C LEU A 70 11.84 6.93 8.12
N PHE A 71 10.84 7.66 8.59
CA PHE A 71 10.73 9.11 8.47
C PHE A 71 10.64 9.71 9.87
N TYR A 72 11.65 10.48 10.28
CA TYR A 72 11.62 11.13 11.59
C TYR A 72 11.05 12.54 11.52
N PHE A 73 10.22 12.90 12.50
CA PHE A 73 9.72 14.26 12.64
C PHE A 73 10.82 15.18 13.16
N CYS A 74 10.90 16.38 12.60
CA CYS A 74 11.84 17.40 13.05
C CYS A 74 11.39 17.93 14.43
N LYS A 75 12.08 17.49 15.47
CA LYS A 75 11.94 17.94 16.87
C LYS A 75 13.28 18.47 17.36
N GLU A 76 13.27 19.22 18.46
CA GLU A 76 14.39 20.02 18.98
C GLU A 76 15.77 19.32 18.95
N ASN A 77 15.84 18.02 19.20
CA ASN A 77 17.11 17.27 19.26
C ASN A 77 17.53 16.58 17.94
N ARG A 78 16.66 16.45 16.93
CA ARG A 78 16.94 15.71 15.68
C ARG A 78 16.70 16.63 14.48
N THR A 79 17.76 17.29 14.02
CA THR A 79 17.72 18.27 12.93
C THR A 79 18.33 17.77 11.62
N GLU A 80 19.27 16.83 11.66
CA GLU A 80 20.03 16.43 10.46
C GLU A 80 19.38 15.28 9.67
N THR A 81 18.63 14.40 10.34
CA THR A 81 18.02 13.19 9.75
C THR A 81 16.49 13.18 9.88
N CYS A 82 15.90 14.36 10.01
CA CYS A 82 14.45 14.53 10.09
C CYS A 82 13.89 15.05 8.76
N GLY A 83 12.59 14.85 8.51
CA GLY A 83 11.95 15.37 7.30
C GLY A 83 12.34 14.63 6.01
N ILE A 84 13.09 13.54 6.13
CA ILE A 84 13.55 12.70 5.02
C ILE A 84 13.31 11.23 5.35
N TRP A 85 13.24 10.39 4.32
CA TRP A 85 13.17 8.94 4.46
C TRP A 85 14.58 8.35 4.57
N LEU A 86 14.75 7.45 5.54
CA LEU A 86 15.97 6.74 5.84
C LEU A 86 15.76 5.24 5.68
N ASP A 87 16.84 4.51 5.36
CA ASP A 87 16.86 3.06 5.44
C ASP A 87 16.98 2.57 6.90
N GLU A 88 17.00 1.25 7.08
CA GLU A 88 17.19 0.61 8.40
C GLU A 88 18.57 0.89 9.03
N ASN A 89 19.53 1.41 8.26
CA ASN A 89 20.86 1.82 8.72
C ASN A 89 20.96 3.35 8.94
N GLU A 90 19.83 4.06 9.00
CA GLU A 90 19.72 5.51 9.13
C GLU A 90 20.38 6.31 7.99
N LYS A 91 20.49 5.73 6.79
CA LYS A 91 21.03 6.40 5.61
C LYS A 91 19.91 7.03 4.77
N PRO A 92 20.06 8.27 4.29
CA PRO A 92 19.12 8.89 3.38
C PRO A 92 18.90 8.07 2.11
N ILE A 93 17.65 7.97 1.67
CA ILE A 93 17.26 7.31 0.42
C ILE A 93 17.15 8.36 -0.67
N GLU A 94 18.00 8.29 -1.69
CA GLU A 94 18.15 9.35 -2.71
C GLU A 94 16.86 9.64 -3.50
N ASP A 95 16.08 8.59 -3.82
CA ASP A 95 14.87 8.71 -4.65
C ASP A 95 13.57 8.83 -3.83
N ALA A 96 13.66 9.03 -2.52
CA ALA A 96 12.48 9.13 -1.68
C ALA A 96 11.76 10.48 -1.85
N PRO A 97 10.42 10.52 -1.66
CA PRO A 97 9.66 11.77 -1.73
C PRO A 97 10.12 12.75 -0.64
N THR A 98 10.36 14.00 -1.04
CA THR A 98 10.77 15.10 -0.14
C THR A 98 9.60 15.99 0.30
N THR A 99 8.39 15.67 -0.15
CA THR A 99 7.16 16.45 0.12
C THR A 99 6.41 15.97 1.36
N ASP A 100 6.73 14.77 1.85
CA ASP A 100 6.05 14.16 2.99
C ASP A 100 6.36 14.94 4.27
N ARG A 101 5.32 15.23 5.07
CA ARG A 101 5.48 16.07 6.26
C ARG A 101 4.38 15.89 7.27
N LEU A 102 4.71 16.15 8.54
CA LEU A 102 3.72 16.32 9.59
C LEU A 102 3.22 17.78 9.58
N SER A 103 1.91 17.97 9.47
CA SER A 103 1.26 19.28 9.51
C SER A 103 0.09 19.24 10.51
N GLY A 104 0.33 19.77 11.71
CA GLY A 104 -0.63 19.68 12.81
C GLY A 104 -0.83 18.23 13.25
N GLU A 105 -2.04 17.71 13.10
CA GLU A 105 -2.40 16.32 13.47
C GLU A 105 -2.38 15.34 12.28
N ALA A 106 -2.03 15.82 11.08
CA ALA A 106 -2.01 15.01 9.86
C ALA A 106 -0.57 14.79 9.37
N PHE A 107 -0.21 13.53 9.13
CA PHE A 107 0.94 13.21 8.28
C PHE A 107 0.47 13.21 6.82
N ILE A 108 1.10 14.05 6.01
CA ILE A 108 0.73 14.30 4.63
C ILE A 108 1.72 13.57 3.74
N ILE A 109 1.20 12.74 2.84
CA ILE A 109 1.95 12.09 1.77
C ILE A 109 1.45 12.69 0.47
N GLU A 110 2.34 13.31 -0.31
CA GLU A 110 2.02 13.92 -1.60
C GLU A 110 2.60 13.09 -2.75
N LYS A 111 2.10 13.31 -3.97
CA LYS A 111 2.56 12.62 -5.19
C LYS A 111 2.44 11.10 -5.07
N MET A 112 1.28 10.65 -4.62
CA MET A 112 0.96 9.22 -4.52
C MET A 112 1.16 8.50 -5.86
N GLY A 113 1.74 7.30 -5.81
CA GLY A 113 2.07 6.47 -6.96
C GLY A 113 2.62 5.12 -6.55
N LEU A 114 3.00 4.28 -7.51
CA LEU A 114 3.36 2.87 -7.26
C LEU A 114 4.51 2.68 -6.25
N HIS A 115 5.43 3.64 -6.14
CA HIS A 115 6.61 3.55 -5.28
C HIS A 115 6.31 3.82 -3.80
N VAL A 116 5.13 4.33 -3.46
CA VAL A 116 4.67 4.56 -2.07
C VAL A 116 3.60 3.57 -1.63
N LEU A 117 3.30 2.57 -2.46
CA LEU A 117 2.37 1.50 -2.07
C LEU A 117 2.94 0.70 -0.91
N GLY A 118 2.07 0.40 0.04
CA GLY A 118 2.39 -0.43 1.17
C GLY A 118 1.80 0.08 2.48
N ASP A 119 2.42 -0.37 3.55
CA ASP A 119 1.90 -0.25 4.91
C ASP A 119 2.68 0.79 5.72
N TYR A 120 1.94 1.68 6.37
CA TYR A 120 2.48 2.80 7.14
C TYR A 120 2.01 2.71 8.58
N MET A 121 2.96 2.91 9.51
CA MET A 121 2.75 2.78 10.95
C MET A 121 3.44 3.92 11.69
N LYS A 122 2.86 4.34 12.81
CA LYS A 122 3.50 5.30 13.71
C LYS A 122 4.75 4.65 14.31
N PHE A 123 5.81 5.44 14.49
CA PHE A 123 7.06 4.97 15.08
C PHE A 123 7.41 5.82 16.32
N PRO A 124 7.68 5.22 17.49
CA PRO A 124 7.37 3.83 17.83
C PRO A 124 5.86 3.55 17.80
N GLU A 125 5.48 2.30 17.55
CA GLU A 125 4.09 1.88 17.47
C GLU A 125 3.48 1.71 18.88
N GLU A 126 2.31 2.29 19.11
CA GLU A 126 1.55 2.16 20.36
C GLU A 126 0.20 1.45 20.14
N LYS A 127 -0.33 0.86 21.21
CA LYS A 127 -1.65 0.22 21.16
C LYS A 127 -2.73 1.25 20.82
N GLY A 128 -3.48 0.99 19.75
CA GLY A 128 -4.57 1.83 19.28
C GLY A 128 -4.17 2.88 18.25
N ASP A 129 -2.90 2.91 17.86
CA ASP A 129 -2.47 3.68 16.69
C ASP A 129 -3.17 3.16 15.44
N LYS A 130 -3.46 4.08 14.52
CA LYS A 130 -4.01 3.70 13.23
C LYS A 130 -2.87 3.17 12.36
N LYS A 131 -3.16 2.22 11.49
CA LYS A 131 -2.33 1.84 10.34
C LYS A 131 -2.83 2.59 9.11
N LEU A 132 -1.93 3.07 8.26
CA LEU A 132 -2.29 3.57 6.94
C LEU A 132 -1.88 2.54 5.88
N ILE A 133 -2.77 2.25 4.93
CA ILE A 133 -2.49 1.44 3.76
C ILE A 133 -2.66 2.35 2.54
N ILE A 134 -1.68 2.34 1.65
CA ILE A 134 -1.76 3.02 0.35
C ILE A 134 -1.83 1.96 -0.74
N GLU A 135 -2.90 1.98 -1.54
CA GLU A 135 -3.21 1.00 -2.60
C GLU A 135 -3.68 1.60 -3.94
#